data_AF-A0A838K252-F1
#
_entry.id   AF-A0A838K252-F1
#
_cell.length_a   1.000
_cell.length_b   1.000
_cell.length_c   1.000
_cell.angle_alpha   90.00
_cell.angle_beta   90.00
_cell.angle_gamma   90.00
#
_symmetry.space_group_name_H-M   'P 1'
#
loop_
_entity.id
_entity.type
_entity.pdbx_description
1 polymer ?
#
loop_
_entity_poly.entity_id
_entity_poly.type
_entity_poly.pdbx_seq_one_letter_code
_entity_poly.pdbx_strand_id
1 'polypeptide(L)' 'ATLEEYFVLSLRLWFLVLDRVTRLEQAVTEHRDLLAAIRDSDPNRAEAVLRAHVVGFEQEIRRVL' A
#
# COMPACT_ATOMS: atom_id res chain seq x y z
N ALA A 1 8.85 -1.75 16.84
CA ALA A 1 8.77 -0.32 17.21
C ALA A 1 8.75 0.56 15.95
N THR A 2 9.87 0.80 15.26
CA THR A 2 9.92 1.77 14.14
C THR A 2 8.98 1.47 12.96
N LEU A 3 8.91 0.21 12.50
CA LEU A 3 8.02 -0.15 11.38
C LEU A 3 6.54 0.03 11.70
N GLU A 4 6.16 -0.28 12.94
CA GLU A 4 4.79 -0.10 13.44
C GLU A 4 4.44 1.38 13.55
N GLU A 5 5.37 2.21 14.02
CA GLU A 5 5.21 3.66 14.06
C GLU A 5 5.01 4.25 12.65
N TYR A 6 5.84 3.85 11.68
CA TYR A 6 5.69 4.30 10.29
C TYR A 6 4.37 3.84 9.66
N PHE A 7 3.93 2.62 9.99
CA PHE A 7 2.64 2.11 9.55
C PHE A 7 1.46 2.91 10.15
N VAL A 8 1.52 3.25 11.44
CA VAL A 8 0.49 4.09 12.07
C VAL A 8 0.47 5.49 11.45
N LEU A 9 1.63 6.08 11.17
CA LEU A 9 1.72 7.39 10.51
C LEU A 9 1.16 7.35 9.08
N SER A 10 1.43 6.30 8.30
CA SER A 10 0.86 6.16 6.96
C SER A 10 -0.66 5.98 7.01
N LEU A 11 -1.19 5.21 7.96
CA LEU A 11 -2.65 5.08 8.17
C LEU A 11 -3.31 6.41 8.54
N ARG A 12 -2.66 7.26 9.34
CA ARG A 12 -3.20 8.59 9.67
C ARG A 12 -3.31 9.48 8.43
N LEU A 13 -2.28 9.48 7.58
CA LEU A 13 -2.31 10.20 6.30
C LEU A 13 -3.40 9.64 5.40
N TRP A 14 -3.54 8.32 5.35
CA TRP A 14 -4.57 7.66 4.56
C TRP A 14 -5.98 8.10 4.93
N PHE A 15 -6.33 8.07 6.21
CA PHE A 15 -7.66 8.50 6.66
C PHE A 15 -7.93 10.00 6.44
N LEU A 16 -6.88 10.84 6.43
CA LEU A 16 -7.03 12.27 6.15
C LEU A 16 -7.48 12.55 4.71
N VAL A 17 -7.09 11.69 3.75
CA VAL A 17 -7.30 11.92 2.33
C VAL A 17 -8.24 10.90 1.67
N LEU A 18 -8.79 9.96 2.44
CA LEU A 18 -9.57 8.82 1.98
C LEU A 18 -10.76 9.24 1.10
N ASP A 19 -11.40 10.36 1.41
CA ASP A 19 -12.53 10.94 0.68
C ASP A 19 -12.14 11.53 -0.69
N ARG A 20 -10.85 11.73 -0.94
CA ARG A 20 -10.29 12.34 -2.16
C ARG A 20 -9.58 11.32 -3.06
N VAL A 21 -9.36 10.09 -2.58
CA VAL A 21 -8.62 9.07 -3.32
C VAL A 21 -9.56 8.30 -4.25
N THR A 22 -9.22 8.24 -5.54
CA THR A 22 -10.01 7.55 -6.57
C THR A 22 -9.59 6.11 -6.82
N ARG A 23 -8.42 5.68 -6.31
CA ARG A 23 -7.80 4.37 -6.57
C ARG A 23 -7.95 3.34 -5.44
N LEU A 24 -8.87 3.55 -4.50
CA LEU A 24 -9.08 2.64 -3.36
C LEU A 24 -9.29 1.19 -3.80
N GLU A 25 -10.17 0.95 -4.77
CA GLU A 25 -10.47 -0.40 -5.26
C GLU A 25 -9.25 -1.10 -5.87
N GLN A 26 -8.45 -0.35 -6.63
CA GLN A 26 -7.21 -0.87 -7.21
C GLN A 26 -6.19 -1.22 -6.13
N ALA A 27 -5.99 -0.33 -5.16
CA ALA A 27 -5.07 -0.55 -4.04
C ALA A 27 -5.44 -1.79 -3.20
N VAL A 28 -6.73 -2.05 -3.01
CA VAL A 28 -7.21 -3.29 -2.37
C VAL A 28 -6.96 -4.51 -3.25
N THR A 29 -7.18 -4.39 -4.56
CA THR A 29 -6.99 -5.51 -5.50
C THR A 29 -5.53 -5.94 -5.63
N GLU A 30 -4.57 -5.01 -5.53
CA GLU A 30 -3.12 -5.30 -5.54
C GLU A 30 -2.70 -6.30 -4.44
N HIS A 31 -3.42 -6.35 -3.31
CA HIS A 31 -3.14 -7.31 -2.25
C HIS A 31 -3.40 -8.76 -2.66
N ARG A 32 -4.21 -9.01 -3.70
CA ARG A 32 -4.41 -10.37 -4.23
C ARG A 32 -3.10 -10.94 -4.79
N ASP A 33 -2.32 -10.11 -5.48
CA ASP A 33 -1.02 -10.52 -6.04
C ASP A 33 0.00 -10.77 -4.94
N LEU A 34 -0.04 -9.98 -3.85
CA LEU A 34 0.80 -10.21 -2.68
C LEU A 34 0.46 -11.55 -2.02
N LEU A 35 -0.83 -11.81 -1.78
CA LEU A 35 -1.29 -13.07 -1.18
C LEU A 35 -0.96 -14.27 -2.06
N ALA A 36 -1.06 -14.14 -3.38
CA ALA A 36 -0.64 -15.17 -4.31
C ALA A 36 0.88 -15.44 -4.22
N ALA A 37 1.70 -14.39 -4.18
CA ALA A 37 3.15 -14.54 -4.02
C ALA A 37 3.53 -15.21 -2.69
N ILE A 38 2.86 -14.87 -1.59
CA ILE A 38 3.05 -15.51 -0.29
C ILE A 38 2.66 -16.99 -0.34
N ARG A 39 1.49 -17.31 -0.91
CA ARG A 39 1.02 -18.70 -1.09
C ARG A 39 2.04 -19.52 -1.88
N ASP A 40 2.60 -18.94 -2.92
CA ASP A 40 3.56 -19.60 -3.82
C ASP A 40 5.00 -19.60 -3.26
N SER A 41 5.20 -19.07 -2.04
CA SER A 41 6.53 -18.92 -1.39
C SER A 41 7.55 -18.18 -2.26
N ASP A 42 7.09 -17.15 -2.99
CA ASP A 42 7.92 -16.31 -3.86
C ASP A 42 8.21 -14.95 -3.18
N PRO A 43 9.32 -14.84 -2.41
CA PRO A 43 9.64 -13.62 -1.68
C PRO A 43 9.98 -12.44 -2.60
N ASN A 44 10.55 -12.70 -3.79
CA ASN A 44 10.92 -11.66 -4.73
C ASN A 44 9.67 -11.00 -5.33
N ARG A 45 8.68 -11.82 -5.70
CA ARG A 45 7.39 -11.30 -6.18
C ARG A 45 6.65 -10.57 -5.07
N ALA A 46 6.65 -11.11 -3.84
CA ALA A 46 6.01 -10.44 -2.71
C ALA A 46 6.63 -9.06 -2.44
N GLU A 47 7.97 -8.96 -2.47
CA GLU A 47 8.68 -7.69 -2.33
C GLU A 47 8.30 -6.70 -3.45
N ALA A 48 8.32 -7.15 -4.70
CA ALA A 48 8.02 -6.31 -5.85
C ALA A 48 6.58 -5.74 -5.78
N VAL A 49 5.59 -6.58 -5.45
CA VAL A 49 4.19 -6.16 -5.31
C VAL A 49 4.05 -5.14 -4.17
N LEU A 50 4.61 -5.43 -2.99
CA LEU A 50 4.48 -4.54 -1.84
C LEU A 50 5.20 -3.20 -2.06
N ARG A 51 6.37 -3.22 -2.72
CA ARG A 51 7.10 -2.01 -3.10
C ARG A 51 6.26 -1.14 -4.04
N ALA A 52 5.66 -1.74 -5.07
CA ALA A 52 4.79 -1.02 -6.01
C ALA A 52 3.58 -0.41 -5.28
N HIS A 53 2.97 -1.17 -4.37
CA HIS A 53 1.83 -0.72 -3.56
C HIS A 53 2.18 0.52 -2.71
N VAL A 54 3.28 0.47 -1.95
CA VAL A 54 3.71 1.59 -1.08
C VAL A 54 4.08 2.83 -1.89
N VAL A 55 4.77 2.67 -3.03
CA VAL A 55 5.10 3.80 -3.92
C VAL A 55 3.84 4.39 -4.54
N GLY A 56 2.89 3.55 -4.96
CA GLY A 56 1.60 4.00 -5.50
C GLY A 56 0.81 4.82 -4.47
N PHE A 57 0.75 4.34 -3.22
CA PHE A 57 0.15 5.07 -2.11
C PHE A 57 0.80 6.45 -1.91
N GLU A 58 2.13 6.51 -1.82
CA GLU A 58 2.86 7.77 -1.61
C GLU A 58 2.58 8.80 -2.72
N GLN A 59 2.49 8.34 -3.97
CA GLN A 59 2.14 9.19 -5.11
C GLN A 59 0.71 9.72 -5.02
N GLU A 60 -0.26 8.92 -4.59
CA GLU A 60 -1.64 9.39 -4.41
C GLU A 60 -1.72 10.43 -3.28
N ILE A 61 -1.08 10.18 -2.13
CA ILE A 61 -1.03 11.14 -1.01
C ILE A 61 -0.49 12.49 -1.49
N ARG A 62 0.60 12.50 -2.27
CA ARG A 62 1.21 13.73 -2.79
C ARG A 62 0.34 14.51 -3.78
N ARG A 63 -0.67 13.89 -4.40
CA ARG A 63 -1.57 14.57 -5.34
C ARG A 63 -2.73 15.27 -4.67
N VAL A 64 -3.07 14.86 -3.44
CA VAL A 64 -4.30 15.29 -2.74
C VAL A 64 -4.03 16.12 -1.47
N LEU A 65 -2.76 16.23 -1.08
CA LEU A 65 -2.23 17.19 -0.10
C LEU A 65 -1.79 18.48 -0.80
#